data_AF-A0A2D5MVG4-F1
#
_entry.id   AF-A0A2D5MVG4-F1
#
_cell.length_a   1.000
_cell.length_b   1.000
_cell.length_c   1.000
_cell.angle_alpha   90.00
_cell.angle_beta   90.00
_cell.angle_gamma   90.00
#
_symmetry.space_group_name_H-M   'P 1'
#
loop_
_entity.id
_entity.type
_entity.pdbx_description
1 polymer ?
#
loop_
_entity_poly.entity_id
_entity_poly.type
_entity_poly.pdbx_seq_one_letter_code
_entity_poly.pdbx_strand_id
1 'polypeptide(L)'
;MLVPNDDASNAVDAMKASLGFDILTLSGSCPEAAADPVTTAAPQERRRLLSTTEGCSLVRTETHEAVFEGIDIIMLFAINEAITAVSHLIGFAGWWMSEASWKADSRHLEVLRRQVEYAITATLLELGILYTLGGNSLYAALFIVFGNICIQVLGYVIERTSDMMRQYYLLATGTLLLLPIIVLITHHADKLVGMDHALTLAILYTVLYLLFALHLFAHISYQWYRAMIDKDHGFQLLGAATKLGLTWLAVTMLHHTYSELGLPKLPEMGSGLDLEGLSMGLIIGTIGLVVLGFAALTQLPKDAEYMAITPLNTGRRGMTDDKILNQI
;
A
#
# COMPACT_ATOMS: atom_id res chain seq x y z
N MET A 1 20.08 3.95 -29.57
CA MET A 1 20.17 5.32 -29.06
C MET A 1 18.86 5.56 -28.31
N LEU A 2 18.90 5.64 -26.98
CA LEU A 2 17.72 5.89 -26.16
C LEU A 2 17.35 7.36 -26.36
N VAL A 3 16.17 7.61 -26.93
CA VAL A 3 15.64 8.97 -27.06
C VAL A 3 15.03 9.32 -25.69
N PRO A 4 15.39 10.47 -25.07
CA PRO A 4 14.77 10.91 -23.83
C PRO A 4 13.25 11.01 -24.01
N ASN A 5 12.51 10.58 -23.00
CA ASN A 5 11.06 10.82 -22.95
C ASN A 5 10.87 12.32 -22.75
N ASP A 6 10.28 13.03 -23.72
CA ASP A 6 9.92 14.44 -23.58
C ASP A 6 8.62 14.50 -22.74
N ASP A 7 8.73 14.21 -21.44
CA ASP A 7 7.64 14.31 -20.45
C ASP A 7 7.25 15.78 -20.13
N ALA A 8 7.65 16.74 -20.97
CA ALA A 8 7.41 18.17 -20.76
C ALA A 8 5.91 18.54 -20.78
N SER A 9 5.03 17.70 -21.32
CA SER A 9 3.57 17.88 -21.25
C SER A 9 2.99 17.63 -19.86
N ASN A 10 3.65 16.82 -19.02
CA ASN A 10 3.26 16.60 -17.63
C ASN A 10 3.68 17.76 -16.70
N ALA A 11 4.51 18.68 -17.18
CA ALA A 11 5.02 19.80 -16.39
C ALA A 11 4.05 20.98 -16.23
N VAL A 12 2.95 21.02 -16.99
CA VAL A 12 2.05 22.19 -17.00
C VAL A 12 1.05 22.15 -15.83
N ASP A 13 0.82 20.99 -15.21
CA ASP A 13 -0.14 20.87 -14.10
C ASP A 13 0.13 19.59 -13.28
N ALA A 14 1.15 19.61 -12.42
CA ALA A 14 1.62 18.41 -11.70
C ALA A 14 0.59 17.81 -10.71
N MET A 15 -0.61 18.39 -10.55
CA MET A 15 -1.72 17.85 -9.73
C MET A 15 -2.68 17.04 -10.61
N LYS A 16 -2.52 17.11 -11.93
CA LYS A 16 -3.32 16.35 -12.89
C LYS A 16 -2.59 15.05 -13.20
N ALA A 17 -3.01 13.98 -12.54
CA ALA A 17 -2.64 12.62 -12.93
C ALA A 17 -3.25 12.33 -14.32
N SER A 18 -2.54 12.66 -15.40
CA SER A 18 -2.94 12.28 -16.75
C SER A 18 -2.55 10.83 -17.00
N LEU A 19 -3.40 10.03 -17.66
CA LEU A 19 -3.11 8.66 -18.06
C LEU A 19 -2.70 8.64 -19.54
N GLY A 20 -1.42 8.41 -19.82
CA GLY A 20 -0.94 8.17 -21.19
C GLY A 20 -0.85 6.68 -21.48
N PHE A 21 -1.40 6.24 -22.61
CA PHE A 21 -0.99 4.97 -23.22
C PHE A 21 -0.19 5.27 -24.48
N ASP A 22 0.91 4.55 -24.64
CA ASP A 22 1.69 4.56 -25.87
C ASP A 22 0.98 3.70 -26.91
N ILE A 23 0.29 4.34 -27.84
CA ILE A 23 -0.18 3.65 -29.04
C ILE A 23 0.86 3.86 -30.12
N LEU A 24 1.51 2.77 -30.53
CA LEU A 24 2.31 2.75 -31.75
C LEU A 24 1.35 2.73 -32.94
N THR A 25 1.10 3.90 -33.55
CA THR A 25 0.35 3.98 -34.79
C THR A 25 1.32 4.05 -35.98
N LEU A 26 1.00 3.33 -37.05
CA LEU A 26 1.67 3.54 -38.33
C LEU A 26 1.09 4.81 -38.93
N SER A 27 1.90 5.85 -39.07
CA SER A 27 1.50 7.07 -39.76
C SER A 27 2.01 7.03 -41.20
N GLY A 28 1.15 7.40 -42.13
CA GLY A 28 1.42 7.43 -43.57
C GLY A 28 0.60 6.41 -44.34
N SER A 29 0.33 6.72 -45.61
CA SER A 29 -0.16 5.76 -46.59
C SER A 29 0.97 4.77 -46.89
N CYS A 30 1.17 3.79 -46.00
CA CYS A 30 1.99 2.65 -46.35
C CYS A 30 1.36 2.08 -47.62
N PRO A 31 2.09 2.04 -48.75
CA PRO A 31 1.57 1.36 -49.93
C PRO A 31 1.17 -0.04 -49.47
N GLU A 32 0.03 -0.55 -49.93
CA GLU A 32 -0.32 -1.97 -49.84
C GLU A 32 0.74 -2.76 -50.63
N ALA A 33 1.96 -2.80 -50.14
CA ALA A 33 3.05 -3.56 -50.69
C ALA A 33 2.82 -4.99 -50.25
N ALA A 34 2.08 -5.70 -51.11
CA ALA A 34 2.01 -7.16 -51.23
C ALA A 34 2.10 -7.91 -49.89
N ALA A 35 0.92 -8.26 -49.37
CA ALA A 35 0.73 -9.16 -48.25
C ALA A 35 1.36 -10.55 -48.50
N ASP A 36 2.66 -10.72 -48.26
CA ASP A 36 3.23 -12.07 -48.09
C ASP A 36 4.52 -12.20 -47.24
N PRO A 37 5.52 -11.28 -47.25
CA PRO A 37 6.76 -11.54 -46.48
C PRO A 37 6.76 -10.97 -45.04
N VAL A 38 5.88 -10.03 -44.67
CA VAL A 38 5.93 -9.33 -43.37
C VAL A 38 5.17 -10.08 -42.26
N THR A 39 4.10 -10.80 -42.60
CA THR A 39 3.23 -11.50 -41.63
C THR A 39 3.84 -12.79 -41.09
N THR A 40 4.74 -13.41 -41.85
CA THR A 40 5.43 -14.68 -41.51
C THR A 40 6.83 -14.48 -40.90
N ALA A 41 7.40 -13.27 -40.99
CA ALA A 41 8.72 -12.96 -40.45
C ALA A 41 8.74 -12.89 -38.92
N ALA A 42 9.87 -13.30 -38.33
CA ALA A 42 10.14 -13.21 -36.90
C ALA A 42 10.11 -11.74 -36.42
N PRO A 43 9.75 -11.45 -35.15
CA PRO A 43 9.53 -10.09 -34.66
C PRO A 43 10.70 -9.11 -34.89
N GLN A 44 11.95 -9.60 -34.84
CA GLN A 44 13.14 -8.79 -35.10
C GLN A 44 13.32 -8.43 -36.58
N GLU A 45 12.97 -9.34 -37.47
CA GLU A 45 13.09 -9.16 -38.92
C GLU A 45 11.98 -8.24 -39.45
N ARG A 46 10.79 -8.33 -38.84
CA ARG A 46 9.67 -7.40 -39.05
C ARG A 46 10.05 -5.95 -38.72
N ARG A 47 10.79 -5.72 -37.63
CA ARG A 47 11.33 -4.39 -37.27
C ARG A 47 12.32 -3.85 -38.31
N ARG A 48 13.19 -4.70 -38.85
CA ARG A 48 14.13 -4.29 -39.90
C ARG A 48 13.40 -3.86 -41.17
N LEU A 49 12.44 -4.66 -41.63
CA LEU A 49 11.67 -4.38 -42.85
C LEU A 49 10.85 -3.08 -42.72
N LEU A 50 10.24 -2.84 -41.56
CA LEU A 50 9.53 -1.58 -41.29
C LEU A 50 10.48 -0.37 -41.22
N SER A 51 11.73 -0.55 -40.77
CA SER A 51 12.71 0.55 -40.70
C SER A 51 13.29 0.99 -42.05
N THR A 52 13.17 0.16 -43.09
CA THR A 52 13.74 0.41 -44.43
C THR A 52 12.71 0.88 -45.46
N THR A 53 11.43 0.94 -45.09
CA THR A 53 10.36 1.34 -46.03
C THR A 53 10.21 2.85 -45.99
N GLU A 54 10.73 3.56 -46.99
CA GLU A 54 10.56 5.00 -47.14
C GLU A 54 9.06 5.34 -47.14
N GLY A 55 8.61 6.14 -46.17
CA GLY A 55 7.23 6.60 -46.05
C GLY A 55 6.37 5.95 -44.96
N CYS A 56 6.85 4.91 -44.26
CA CYS A 56 6.18 4.38 -43.07
C CYS A 56 6.95 4.80 -41.81
N SER A 57 6.46 5.81 -41.09
CA SER A 57 6.96 6.12 -39.76
C SER A 57 6.05 5.47 -38.71
N LEU A 58 6.65 4.67 -37.83
CA LEU A 58 6.01 4.33 -36.56
C LEU A 58 5.97 5.62 -35.74
N VAL A 59 4.79 6.22 -35.64
CA VAL A 59 4.56 7.35 -34.78
C VAL A 59 4.01 6.81 -33.47
N ARG A 60 4.78 7.01 -32.40
CA ARG A 60 4.25 6.88 -31.05
C ARG A 60 3.25 8.03 -30.88
N THR A 61 1.98 7.71 -30.85
CA THR A 61 0.94 8.67 -30.51
C THR A 61 0.63 8.46 -29.03
N GLU A 62 1.01 9.44 -28.21
CA GLU A 62 0.57 9.47 -26.81
C GLU A 62 -0.89 9.90 -26.80
N THR A 63 -1.79 8.93 -26.63
CA THR A 63 -3.19 9.24 -26.36
C THR A 63 -3.33 9.48 -24.87
N HIS A 64 -3.26 10.74 -24.45
CA HIS A 64 -3.60 11.17 -23.09
C HIS A 64 -5.12 11.35 -23.01
N GLU A 65 -5.86 10.27 -22.78
CA GLU A 65 -7.21 10.42 -22.20
C GLU A 65 -7.04 10.46 -20.68
N ALA A 66 -7.14 11.66 -20.12
CA ALA A 66 -7.05 11.85 -18.68
C ALA A 66 -8.30 11.24 -18.01
N VAL A 67 -8.14 10.06 -17.40
CA VAL A 67 -9.21 9.39 -16.65
C VAL A 67 -9.45 10.07 -15.29
N PHE A 68 -8.42 10.71 -14.73
CA PHE A 68 -8.44 11.36 -13.42
C PHE A 68 -8.00 12.83 -13.52
N GLU A 69 -8.85 13.68 -14.07
CA GLU A 69 -8.63 15.13 -13.99
C GLU A 69 -9.16 15.70 -12.67
N GLY A 70 -8.34 16.49 -11.99
CA GLY A 70 -8.77 17.30 -10.84
C GLY A 70 -8.83 16.59 -9.49
N ILE A 71 -8.12 15.47 -9.30
CA ILE A 71 -7.95 14.87 -7.97
C ILE A 71 -6.98 15.74 -7.17
N ASP A 72 -7.48 16.37 -6.11
CA ASP A 72 -6.64 17.02 -5.11
C ASP A 72 -6.02 15.96 -4.18
N ILE A 73 -4.73 15.69 -4.37
CA ILE A 73 -3.97 14.69 -3.60
C ILE A 73 -3.91 15.07 -2.12
N ILE A 74 -3.81 16.36 -1.78
CA ILE A 74 -3.79 16.82 -0.39
C ILE A 74 -5.15 16.57 0.25
N MET A 75 -6.24 16.84 -0.48
CA MET A 75 -7.60 16.52 -0.02
C MET A 75 -7.78 15.01 0.18
N LEU A 76 -7.22 14.17 -0.71
CA LEU A 76 -7.26 12.72 -0.56
C LEU A 76 -6.61 12.26 0.76
N PHE A 77 -5.43 12.81 1.09
CA PHE A 77 -4.79 12.53 2.37
C PHE A 77 -5.58 13.08 3.55
N ALA A 78 -6.15 14.29 3.45
CA ALA A 78 -6.99 14.85 4.50
C ALA A 78 -8.23 13.99 4.78
N ILE A 79 -8.89 13.47 3.74
CA ILE A 79 -10.02 12.54 3.85
C ILE A 79 -9.57 11.23 4.52
N ASN A 80 -8.40 10.70 4.14
CA ASN A 80 -7.83 9.51 4.77
C ASN A 80 -7.64 9.68 6.28
N GLU A 81 -7.06 10.81 6.72
CA GLU A 81 -6.88 11.10 8.14
C GLU A 81 -8.22 11.32 8.86
N ALA A 82 -9.17 12.01 8.21
CA ALA A 82 -10.49 12.25 8.77
C ALA A 82 -11.26 10.95 9.00
N ILE A 83 -11.24 10.02 8.04
CA ILE A 83 -11.88 8.70 8.18
C ILE A 83 -11.23 7.91 9.33
N THR A 84 -9.90 7.96 9.43
CA THR A 84 -9.17 7.32 10.54
C THR A 84 -9.61 7.90 11.89
N ALA A 85 -9.62 9.22 12.04
CA ALA A 85 -10.03 9.89 13.27
C ALA A 85 -11.49 9.55 13.66
N VAL A 86 -12.41 9.59 12.69
CA VAL A 86 -13.82 9.21 12.91
C VAL A 86 -13.95 7.75 13.30
N SER A 87 -13.22 6.84 12.64
CA SER A 87 -13.21 5.42 12.96
C SER A 87 -12.74 5.17 14.39
N HIS A 88 -11.66 5.81 14.83
CA HIS A 88 -11.18 5.73 16.22
C HIS A 88 -12.17 6.32 17.23
N LEU A 89 -12.84 7.42 16.89
CA LEU A 89 -13.90 8.00 17.72
C LEU A 89 -15.09 7.04 17.88
N ILE A 90 -15.47 6.33 16.82
CA ILE A 90 -16.50 5.28 16.87
C ILE A 90 -16.04 4.14 17.79
N GLY A 91 -14.78 3.71 17.68
CA GLY A 91 -14.18 2.70 18.56
C GLY A 91 -14.25 3.10 20.04
N PHE A 92 -13.83 4.32 20.34
CA PHE A 92 -13.86 4.88 21.70
C PHE A 92 -15.29 5.02 22.24
N ALA A 93 -16.19 5.66 21.49
CA ALA A 93 -17.57 5.87 21.90
C ALA A 93 -18.30 4.54 22.10
N GLY A 94 -18.07 3.57 21.20
CA GLY A 94 -18.64 2.24 21.30
C GLY A 94 -18.17 1.50 22.54
N TRP A 95 -16.86 1.50 22.81
CA TRP A 95 -16.30 0.91 24.03
C TRP A 95 -16.86 1.56 25.29
N TRP A 96 -16.95 2.90 25.32
CA TRP A 96 -17.52 3.66 26.43
C TRP A 96 -19.00 3.35 26.68
N MET A 97 -19.80 3.19 25.62
CA MET A 97 -21.24 2.95 25.73
C MET A 97 -21.59 1.49 26.02
N SER A 98 -20.80 0.53 25.54
CA SER A 98 -21.07 -0.90 25.72
C SER A 98 -19.79 -1.74 25.71
N GLU A 99 -18.98 -1.60 26.75
CA GLU A 99 -17.75 -2.39 26.92
C GLU A 99 -18.00 -3.89 26.74
N ALA A 100 -19.09 -4.42 27.31
CA ALA A 100 -19.45 -5.84 27.20
C ALA A 100 -19.63 -6.29 25.75
N SER A 101 -20.31 -5.52 24.90
CA SER A 101 -20.48 -5.86 23.48
C SER A 101 -19.19 -5.73 22.68
N TRP A 102 -18.36 -4.74 23.01
CA TRP A 102 -17.08 -4.52 22.33
C TRP A 102 -16.00 -5.53 22.73
N LYS A 103 -16.12 -6.12 23.92
CA LYS A 103 -15.30 -7.23 24.40
C LYS A 103 -15.83 -8.61 23.97
N ALA A 104 -17.12 -8.72 23.67
CA ALA A 104 -17.72 -9.98 23.25
C ALA A 104 -17.09 -10.57 21.97
N ASP A 105 -17.19 -11.90 21.84
CA ASP A 105 -16.77 -12.66 20.66
C ASP A 105 -15.36 -12.29 20.16
N SER A 106 -14.40 -12.29 21.08
CA SER A 106 -13.00 -11.92 20.80
C SER A 106 -12.85 -10.53 20.18
N ARG A 107 -13.63 -9.56 20.67
CA ARG A 107 -13.68 -8.17 20.17
C ARG A 107 -14.07 -8.04 18.70
N HIS A 108 -15.02 -8.86 18.24
CA HIS A 108 -15.45 -8.88 16.84
C HIS A 108 -15.76 -7.47 16.28
N LEU A 109 -16.39 -6.59 17.06
CA LEU A 109 -16.71 -5.22 16.63
C LEU A 109 -15.47 -4.35 16.39
N GLU A 110 -14.45 -4.44 17.25
CA GLU A 110 -13.19 -3.72 17.05
C GLU A 110 -12.42 -4.25 15.84
N VAL A 111 -12.40 -5.58 15.67
CA VAL A 111 -11.79 -6.21 14.50
C VAL A 111 -12.52 -5.76 13.23
N LEU A 112 -13.84 -5.82 13.19
CA LEU A 112 -14.62 -5.39 12.03
C LEU A 112 -14.38 -3.92 11.69
N ARG A 113 -14.45 -3.04 12.71
CA ARG A 113 -14.17 -1.60 12.57
C ARG A 113 -12.79 -1.38 11.96
N ARG A 114 -11.75 -1.99 12.53
CA ARG A 114 -10.36 -1.85 12.05
C ARG A 114 -10.20 -2.32 10.61
N GLN A 115 -10.73 -3.50 10.26
CA GLN A 115 -10.57 -4.06 8.91
C GLN A 115 -11.33 -3.23 7.86
N VAL A 116 -12.51 -2.69 8.20
CA VAL A 116 -13.24 -1.75 7.33
C VAL A 116 -12.49 -0.44 7.17
N GLU A 117 -12.01 0.15 8.27
CA GLU A 117 -11.20 1.37 8.23
C GLU A 117 -9.96 1.16 7.36
N TYR A 118 -9.23 0.07 7.55
CA TYR A 118 -7.99 -0.21 6.82
C TYR A 118 -8.26 -0.46 5.35
N ALA A 119 -9.40 -1.06 4.98
CA ALA A 119 -9.74 -1.30 3.59
C ALA A 119 -9.90 0.03 2.83
N ILE A 120 -10.50 1.02 3.50
CA ILE A 120 -10.74 2.35 2.92
C ILE A 120 -9.46 3.19 3.00
N THR A 121 -8.85 3.27 4.17
CA THR A 121 -7.72 4.18 4.44
C THR A 121 -6.42 3.72 3.79
N ALA A 122 -6.12 2.42 3.76
CA ALA A 122 -4.95 1.94 3.02
C ALA A 122 -5.12 2.19 1.51
N THR A 123 -6.33 1.98 0.97
CA THR A 123 -6.63 2.31 -0.43
C THR A 123 -6.39 3.80 -0.72
N LEU A 124 -6.96 4.71 0.08
CA LEU A 124 -6.79 6.15 -0.13
C LEU A 124 -5.33 6.59 -0.01
N LEU A 125 -4.62 6.09 1.00
CA LEU A 125 -3.22 6.40 1.23
C LEU A 125 -2.33 5.88 0.08
N GLU A 126 -2.54 4.64 -0.36
CA GLU A 126 -1.78 4.03 -1.45
C GLU A 126 -2.05 4.69 -2.80
N LEU A 127 -3.29 5.06 -3.10
CA LEU A 127 -3.61 5.85 -4.28
C LEU A 127 -2.95 7.23 -4.20
N GLY A 128 -3.00 7.89 -3.04
CA GLY A 128 -2.33 9.17 -2.82
C GLY A 128 -0.83 9.09 -3.07
N ILE A 129 -0.16 8.05 -2.56
CA ILE A 129 1.27 7.81 -2.79
C ILE A 129 1.54 7.46 -4.26
N LEU A 130 0.71 6.61 -4.89
CA LEU A 130 0.83 6.27 -6.31
C LEU A 130 0.81 7.55 -7.17
N TYR A 131 -0.20 8.41 -6.98
CA TYR A 131 -0.33 9.66 -7.72
C TYR A 131 0.80 10.64 -7.39
N THR A 132 1.20 10.70 -6.12
CA THR A 132 2.35 11.51 -5.69
C THR A 132 3.65 11.06 -6.36
N LEU A 133 3.81 9.77 -6.63
CA LEU A 133 4.95 9.21 -7.36
C LEU A 133 4.76 9.25 -8.89
N GLY A 134 3.76 9.96 -9.41
CA GLY A 134 3.49 10.07 -10.84
C GLY A 134 2.87 8.82 -11.49
N GLY A 135 2.44 7.85 -10.69
CA GLY A 135 1.67 6.71 -11.17
C GLY A 135 0.26 7.15 -11.54
N ASN A 136 -0.20 6.79 -12.73
CA ASN A 136 -1.48 7.23 -13.27
C ASN A 136 -2.41 6.06 -13.62
N SER A 137 -1.90 4.83 -13.70
CA SER A 137 -2.63 3.67 -14.26
C SER A 137 -3.95 3.33 -13.54
N LEU A 138 -5.07 3.32 -14.28
CA LEU A 138 -6.37 2.88 -13.77
C LEU A 138 -6.32 1.42 -13.32
N TYR A 139 -5.62 0.57 -14.07
CA TYR A 139 -5.45 -0.84 -13.71
C TYR A 139 -4.66 -0.99 -12.41
N ALA A 140 -3.64 -0.16 -12.20
CA ALA A 140 -2.91 -0.09 -10.95
C ALA A 140 -3.82 0.34 -9.79
N ALA A 141 -4.60 1.41 -9.99
CA ALA A 141 -5.53 1.92 -8.99
C ALA A 141 -6.59 0.87 -8.62
N LEU A 142 -7.20 0.19 -9.60
CA LEU A 142 -8.15 -0.88 -9.37
C LEU A 142 -7.51 -2.07 -8.64
N PHE A 143 -6.29 -2.46 -9.04
CA PHE A 143 -5.55 -3.53 -8.37
C PHE A 143 -5.28 -3.19 -6.89
N ILE A 144 -4.90 -1.95 -6.60
CA ILE A 144 -4.74 -1.42 -5.23
C ILE A 144 -6.06 -1.52 -4.45
N VAL A 145 -7.17 -1.02 -5.02
CA VAL A 145 -8.48 -1.02 -4.36
C VAL A 145 -8.92 -2.46 -4.02
N PHE A 146 -8.96 -3.34 -5.01
CA PHE A 146 -9.38 -4.74 -4.80
C PHE A 146 -8.39 -5.50 -3.92
N GLY A 147 -7.10 -5.26 -4.10
CA GLY A 147 -6.03 -5.85 -3.30
C GLY A 147 -6.19 -5.53 -1.82
N ASN A 148 -6.40 -4.26 -1.46
CA ASN A 148 -6.62 -3.86 -0.07
C ASN A 148 -7.87 -4.48 0.53
N ILE A 149 -8.99 -4.48 -0.18
CA ILE A 149 -10.23 -5.12 0.29
C ILE A 149 -9.96 -6.59 0.59
N CYS A 150 -9.31 -7.31 -0.31
CA CYS A 150 -8.94 -8.72 -0.11
C CYS A 150 -8.00 -8.90 1.09
N ILE A 151 -6.95 -8.09 1.23
CA ILE A 151 -6.02 -8.16 2.36
C ILE A 151 -6.75 -7.96 3.70
N GLN A 152 -7.66 -6.99 3.80
CA GLN A 152 -8.41 -6.77 5.04
C GLN A 152 -9.44 -7.87 5.31
N VAL A 153 -10.07 -8.43 4.28
CA VAL A 153 -10.93 -9.62 4.45
C VAL A 153 -10.10 -10.80 4.96
N LEU A 154 -8.90 -11.04 4.42
CA LEU A 154 -8.00 -12.07 4.92
C LEU A 154 -7.57 -11.79 6.37
N GLY A 155 -7.24 -10.54 6.70
CA GLY A 155 -6.96 -10.07 8.06
C GLY A 155 -8.09 -10.40 9.03
N TYR A 156 -9.33 -10.07 8.66
CA TYR A 156 -10.52 -10.43 9.42
C TYR A 156 -10.62 -11.95 9.62
N VAL A 157 -10.47 -12.75 8.57
CA VAL A 157 -10.59 -14.22 8.67
C VAL A 157 -9.47 -14.82 9.53
N ILE A 158 -8.25 -14.30 9.47
CA ILE A 158 -7.12 -14.71 10.34
C ILE A 158 -7.52 -14.56 11.80
N GLU A 159 -8.12 -13.42 12.16
CA GLU A 159 -8.53 -13.14 13.53
C GLU A 159 -9.74 -13.93 14.00
N ARG A 160 -10.54 -14.47 13.06
CA ARG A 160 -11.72 -15.31 13.35
C ARG A 160 -11.43 -16.82 13.37
N THR A 161 -10.24 -17.25 12.96
CA THR A 161 -9.84 -18.66 13.02
C THR A 161 -8.97 -18.90 14.25
N SER A 162 -9.15 -20.05 14.92
CA SER A 162 -8.25 -20.52 15.99
C SER A 162 -7.17 -21.49 15.48
N ASP A 163 -7.31 -21.98 14.24
CA ASP A 163 -6.33 -22.85 13.59
C ASP A 163 -5.10 -22.05 13.15
N MET A 164 -3.98 -22.30 13.82
CA MET A 164 -2.70 -21.61 13.57
C MET A 164 -2.16 -21.85 12.15
N MET A 165 -2.32 -23.04 11.57
CA MET A 165 -1.87 -23.30 10.19
C MET A 165 -2.69 -22.52 9.19
N ARG A 166 -4.00 -22.46 9.40
CA ARG A 166 -4.88 -21.62 8.58
C ARG A 166 -4.49 -20.15 8.69
N GLN A 167 -4.16 -19.66 9.90
CA GLN A 167 -3.65 -18.30 10.07
C GLN A 167 -2.38 -18.04 9.26
N TYR A 168 -1.41 -18.97 9.27
CA TYR A 168 -0.19 -18.83 8.45
C TYR A 168 -0.48 -18.81 6.95
N TYR A 169 -1.34 -19.69 6.44
CA TYR A 169 -1.68 -19.69 5.01
C TYR A 169 -2.35 -18.39 4.59
N LEU A 170 -3.33 -17.91 5.38
CA LEU A 170 -4.02 -16.66 5.09
C LEU A 170 -3.07 -15.45 5.17
N LEU A 171 -2.18 -15.41 6.16
CA LEU A 171 -1.16 -14.37 6.29
C LEU A 171 -0.21 -14.39 5.08
N ALA A 172 0.29 -15.56 4.70
CA ALA A 172 1.16 -15.70 3.55
C ALA A 172 0.47 -15.25 2.25
N THR A 173 -0.80 -15.62 2.05
CA THR A 173 -1.61 -15.13 0.92
C THR A 173 -1.76 -13.61 0.94
N GLY A 174 -2.09 -13.02 2.09
CA GLY A 174 -2.21 -11.57 2.26
C GLY A 174 -0.89 -10.85 1.95
N THR A 175 0.23 -11.34 2.47
CA THR A 175 1.56 -10.77 2.18
C THR A 175 1.93 -10.92 0.71
N LEU A 176 1.66 -12.07 0.07
CA LEU A 176 1.91 -12.28 -1.35
C LEU A 176 1.05 -11.37 -2.24
N LEU A 177 -0.13 -10.97 -1.78
CA LEU A 177 -0.97 -9.98 -2.45
C LEU A 177 -0.48 -8.54 -2.21
N LEU A 178 0.07 -8.26 -1.02
CA LEU A 178 0.64 -6.95 -0.67
C LEU A 178 1.92 -6.63 -1.45
N LEU A 179 2.83 -7.60 -1.63
CA LEU A 179 4.10 -7.38 -2.33
C LEU A 179 3.97 -6.77 -3.74
N PRO A 180 3.11 -7.26 -4.65
CA PRO A 180 2.95 -6.65 -5.96
C PRO A 180 2.32 -5.26 -5.88
N ILE A 181 1.48 -4.96 -4.88
CA ILE A 181 0.98 -3.60 -4.65
C ILE A 181 2.14 -2.67 -4.29
N ILE A 182 2.99 -3.10 -3.35
CA ILE A 182 4.18 -2.34 -2.94
C ILE A 182 5.08 -2.06 -4.14
N VAL A 183 5.39 -3.09 -4.92
CA VAL A 183 6.23 -2.96 -6.12
C VAL A 183 5.59 -2.01 -7.12
N LEU A 184 4.29 -2.13 -7.36
CA LEU A 184 3.57 -1.30 -8.32
C LEU A 184 3.62 0.18 -7.94
N ILE A 185 3.49 0.52 -6.66
CA ILE A 185 3.56 1.90 -6.19
C ILE A 185 5.01 2.42 -6.23
N THR A 186 5.95 1.63 -5.71
CA THR A 186 7.36 2.06 -5.57
C THR A 186 8.13 2.07 -6.89
N HIS A 187 7.71 1.32 -7.90
CA HIS A 187 8.37 1.27 -9.22
C HIS A 187 8.40 2.63 -9.94
N HIS A 188 7.54 3.57 -9.55
CA HIS A 188 7.54 4.91 -10.11
C HIS A 188 8.59 5.84 -9.46
N ALA A 189 9.05 5.54 -8.24
CA ALA A 189 9.95 6.43 -7.50
C ALA A 189 11.27 6.69 -8.23
N ASP A 190 11.83 5.67 -8.89
CA ASP A 190 13.13 5.73 -9.57
C ASP A 190 13.06 6.48 -10.91
N LYS A 191 11.85 6.73 -11.41
CA LYS A 191 11.61 7.35 -12.72
C LYS A 191 11.39 8.86 -12.64
N LEU A 192 11.15 9.38 -11.44
CA LEU A 192 10.92 10.80 -11.22
C LEU A 192 12.26 11.54 -11.18
N VAL A 193 12.57 12.25 -12.27
CA VAL A 193 13.74 13.12 -12.35
C VAL A 193 13.43 14.44 -11.62
N GLY A 194 14.23 14.79 -10.61
CA GLY A 194 14.08 16.05 -9.87
C GLY A 194 13.06 16.02 -8.73
N MET A 195 12.56 14.85 -8.33
CA MET A 195 11.77 14.71 -7.11
C MET A 195 12.63 14.18 -5.97
N ASP A 196 13.22 15.11 -5.22
CA ASP A 196 13.93 14.79 -3.99
C ASP A 196 12.98 14.07 -3.02
N HIS A 197 13.49 13.04 -2.32
CA HIS A 197 12.74 12.19 -1.37
C HIS A 197 11.73 11.18 -1.93
N ALA A 198 11.54 11.05 -3.25
CA ALA A 198 10.66 10.01 -3.83
C ALA A 198 11.07 8.58 -3.40
N LEU A 199 12.38 8.30 -3.45
CA LEU A 199 12.94 7.03 -2.95
C LEU A 199 12.74 6.87 -1.44
N THR A 200 12.85 7.95 -0.66
CA THR A 200 12.64 7.92 0.78
C THR A 200 11.20 7.58 1.12
N LEU A 201 10.23 8.19 0.45
CA LEU A 201 8.81 7.87 0.58
C LEU A 201 8.53 6.40 0.24
N ALA A 202 9.10 5.90 -0.87
CA ALA A 202 8.96 4.51 -1.30
C ALA A 202 9.52 3.49 -0.28
N ILE A 203 10.71 3.76 0.26
CA ILE A 203 11.35 2.93 1.30
C ILE A 203 10.49 2.94 2.57
N LEU A 204 10.09 4.13 3.04
CA LEU A 204 9.33 4.26 4.26
C LEU A 204 7.95 3.57 4.14
N TYR A 205 7.27 3.76 3.01
CA TYR A 205 6.02 3.07 2.69
C TYR A 205 6.20 1.54 2.73
N THR A 206 7.21 1.02 2.05
CA THR A 206 7.52 -0.42 2.03
C THR A 206 7.73 -0.99 3.43
N VAL A 207 8.58 -0.33 4.23
CA VAL A 207 8.89 -0.79 5.60
C VAL A 207 7.63 -0.76 6.47
N LEU A 208 6.91 0.36 6.47
CA LEU A 208 5.74 0.54 7.34
C LEU A 208 4.61 -0.43 7.00
N TYR A 209 4.37 -0.73 5.71
CA TYR A 209 3.35 -1.71 5.31
C TYR A 209 3.75 -3.14 5.66
N LEU A 210 5.02 -3.51 5.49
CA LEU A 210 5.52 -4.83 5.90
C LEU A 210 5.48 -5.04 7.42
N LEU A 211 5.56 -3.97 8.23
CA LEU A 211 5.42 -4.07 9.68
C LEU A 211 4.05 -4.59 10.13
N PHE A 212 2.96 -4.35 9.38
CA PHE A 212 1.65 -4.93 9.69
C PHE A 212 1.67 -6.46 9.57
N ALA A 213 2.24 -6.98 8.49
CA ALA A 213 2.39 -8.41 8.28
C ALA A 213 3.32 -9.03 9.34
N LEU A 214 4.42 -8.36 9.67
CA LEU A 214 5.36 -8.79 10.71
C LEU A 214 4.72 -8.80 12.10
N HIS A 215 3.94 -7.77 12.43
CA HIS A 215 3.21 -7.69 13.69
C HIS A 215 2.22 -8.85 13.84
N LEU A 216 1.44 -9.14 12.79
CA LEU A 216 0.49 -10.25 12.78
C LEU A 216 1.21 -11.61 12.84
N PHE A 217 2.30 -11.78 12.09
CA PHE A 217 3.17 -12.96 12.17
C PHE A 217 3.66 -13.19 13.60
N ALA A 218 4.20 -12.15 14.24
CA ALA A 218 4.73 -12.27 15.59
C ALA A 218 3.64 -12.66 16.61
N HIS A 219 2.42 -12.14 16.45
CA HIS A 219 1.27 -12.55 17.26
C HIS A 219 0.88 -14.02 17.08
N ILE A 220 0.92 -14.54 15.85
CA ILE A 220 0.62 -15.94 15.56
C ILE A 220 1.71 -16.85 16.13
N SER A 221 2.98 -16.51 15.88
CA SER A 221 4.12 -17.39 16.13
C SER A 221 4.63 -17.37 17.56
N TYR A 222 4.62 -16.22 18.22
CA TYR A 222 5.40 -16.02 19.44
C TYR A 222 4.52 -15.70 20.64
N GLN A 223 4.46 -16.63 21.59
CA GLN A 223 3.73 -16.43 22.85
C GLN A 223 4.31 -15.26 23.66
N TRP A 224 5.63 -15.06 23.65
CA TRP A 224 6.27 -13.93 24.34
C TRP A 224 5.82 -12.58 23.76
N TYR A 225 5.67 -12.49 22.43
CA TYR A 225 5.23 -11.25 21.77
C TYR A 225 3.78 -10.91 22.16
N ARG A 226 2.91 -11.91 22.08
CA ARG A 226 1.53 -11.89 22.60
C ARG A 226 1.45 -11.46 24.07
N ALA A 227 2.36 -11.97 24.89
CA ALA A 227 2.42 -11.61 26.30
C ALA A 227 2.97 -10.20 26.54
N MET A 228 3.61 -9.56 25.56
CA MET A 228 4.19 -8.21 25.68
C MET A 228 3.32 -7.12 25.10
N ILE A 229 2.68 -7.35 23.96
CA ILE A 229 1.92 -6.33 23.23
C ILE A 229 0.53 -6.87 22.94
N ASP A 230 -0.50 -6.08 23.22
CA ASP A 230 -1.87 -6.36 22.74
C ASP A 230 -1.92 -6.13 21.22
N LYS A 231 -2.56 -7.06 20.51
CA LYS A 231 -2.63 -7.06 19.05
C LYS A 231 -3.32 -5.82 18.50
N ASP A 232 -4.42 -5.39 19.12
CA ASP A 232 -5.18 -4.24 18.65
C ASP A 232 -4.35 -2.96 18.86
N HIS A 233 -3.68 -2.83 20.00
CA HIS A 233 -2.80 -1.70 20.27
C HIS A 233 -1.63 -1.61 19.27
N GLY A 234 -1.01 -2.75 18.94
CA GLY A 234 0.06 -2.78 17.94
C GLY A 234 -0.41 -2.32 16.56
N PHE A 235 -1.59 -2.79 16.12
CA PHE A 235 -2.18 -2.30 14.88
C PHE A 235 -2.53 -0.81 14.92
N GLN A 236 -3.08 -0.30 16.02
CA GLN A 236 -3.43 1.12 16.14
C GLN A 236 -2.18 2.01 16.09
N LEU A 237 -1.09 1.60 16.76
CA LEU A 237 0.19 2.30 16.71
C LEU A 237 0.77 2.32 15.28
N LEU A 238 0.82 1.16 14.62
CA LEU A 238 1.29 1.07 13.24
C LEU A 238 0.41 1.90 12.30
N GLY A 239 -0.91 1.85 12.48
CA GLY A 239 -1.87 2.67 11.74
C GLY A 239 -1.58 4.16 11.85
N ALA A 240 -1.36 4.66 13.08
CA ALA A 240 -1.03 6.05 13.32
C ALA A 240 0.33 6.44 12.71
N ALA A 241 1.37 5.62 12.90
CA ALA A 241 2.69 5.89 12.36
C ALA A 241 2.72 5.90 10.83
N THR A 242 2.06 4.93 10.19
CA THR A 242 1.97 4.83 8.73
C THR A 242 1.23 6.01 8.13
N LYS A 243 0.06 6.36 8.68
CA LYS A 243 -0.76 7.45 8.15
C LYS A 243 -0.07 8.79 8.33
N LEU A 244 0.30 9.15 9.56
CA LEU A 244 0.97 10.43 9.82
C LEU A 244 2.31 10.54 9.10
N GLY A 245 3.14 9.49 9.14
CA GLY A 245 4.45 9.51 8.53
C GLY A 245 4.40 9.64 7.01
N LEU A 246 3.58 8.83 6.34
CA LEU A 246 3.52 8.82 4.88
C LEU A 246 2.72 10.00 4.31
N THR A 247 1.59 10.36 4.94
CA THR A 247 0.79 11.52 4.53
C THR A 247 1.65 12.77 4.54
N TRP A 248 2.31 13.08 5.66
CA TRP A 248 3.07 14.31 5.77
C TRP A 248 4.34 14.29 4.93
N LEU A 249 5.02 13.15 4.77
CA LEU A 249 6.19 13.04 3.90
C LEU A 249 5.81 13.23 2.42
N ALA A 250 4.67 12.68 1.98
CA ALA A 250 4.16 12.90 0.63
C ALA A 250 3.79 14.37 0.41
N VAL A 251 3.13 14.99 1.39
CA VAL A 251 2.74 16.39 1.36
C VAL A 251 3.96 17.33 1.32
N THR A 252 5.01 17.09 2.11
CA THR A 252 6.24 17.90 2.04
C THR A 252 6.96 17.75 0.71
N MET A 253 7.01 16.53 0.18
CA MET A 253 7.60 16.27 -1.14
C MET A 253 6.86 17.03 -2.24
N LEU A 254 5.52 16.98 -2.26
CA LEU A 254 4.71 17.75 -3.22
C LEU A 254 5.00 19.25 -3.13
N HIS A 255 5.06 19.81 -1.93
CA HIS A 255 5.38 21.23 -1.75
C HIS A 255 6.79 21.60 -2.23
N HIS A 256 7.77 20.74 -1.98
CA HIS A 256 9.15 20.94 -2.45
C HIS A 256 9.20 20.96 -3.97
N THR A 257 8.69 19.91 -4.61
CA THR A 257 8.68 19.76 -6.07
C THR A 257 7.97 20.93 -6.75
N TYR A 258 6.84 21.41 -6.22
CA TYR A 258 6.13 22.55 -6.81
C TYR A 258 6.91 23.85 -6.71
N SER A 259 7.56 24.06 -5.57
CA SER A 259 8.40 25.23 -5.35
C SER A 259 9.58 25.26 -6.31
N GLU A 260 10.22 24.11 -6.55
CA GLU A 260 11.36 23.98 -7.46
C GLU A 260 10.97 24.17 -8.93
N LEU A 261 9.80 23.68 -9.33
CA LEU A 261 9.29 23.82 -10.69
C LEU A 261 8.70 25.21 -10.98
N GLY A 262 8.59 26.09 -9.97
CA GLY A 262 7.99 27.42 -10.13
C GLY A 262 6.50 27.38 -10.49
N LEU A 263 5.82 26.27 -10.19
CA LEU A 263 4.39 26.08 -10.46
C LEU A 263 3.52 26.86 -9.45
N PRO A 264 2.24 27.13 -9.77
CA PRO A 264 1.33 27.79 -8.83
C PRO A 264 1.36 27.05 -7.49
N LYS A 265 1.70 27.79 -6.43
CA LYS A 265 1.90 27.19 -5.12
C LYS A 265 0.61 26.49 -4.65
N LEU A 266 0.78 25.28 -4.14
CA LEU A 266 -0.15 24.66 -3.20
C LEU A 266 -0.44 25.63 -2.03
N PRO A 267 -1.56 25.48 -1.31
CA PRO A 267 -1.89 26.35 -0.17
C PRO A 267 -0.67 26.58 0.73
N GLU A 268 -0.24 27.83 0.92
CA GLU A 268 1.07 28.10 1.54
C GLU A 268 1.15 27.50 2.95
N MET A 269 2.21 26.71 3.21
CA MET A 269 2.52 26.14 4.54
C MET A 269 3.24 27.13 5.47
N GLY A 270 3.35 28.40 5.06
CA GLY A 270 4.10 29.45 5.74
C GLY A 270 5.41 29.80 5.02
N SER A 271 5.69 31.10 4.88
CA SER A 271 6.77 31.65 4.05
C SER A 271 8.20 31.45 4.56
N GLY A 272 8.42 30.55 5.52
CA GLY A 272 9.73 30.29 6.14
C GLY A 272 9.88 28.87 6.64
N LEU A 273 9.04 27.94 6.18
CA LEU A 273 9.12 26.54 6.56
C LEU A 273 10.28 25.86 5.82
N ASP A 274 11.23 25.32 6.59
CA ASP A 274 12.30 24.46 6.07
C ASP A 274 11.72 23.08 5.73
N LEU A 275 11.43 22.85 4.45
CA LEU A 275 10.82 21.61 3.96
C LEU A 275 11.76 20.40 4.07
N GLU A 276 13.07 20.61 3.94
CA GLU A 276 14.07 19.54 4.09
C GLU A 276 14.17 19.13 5.57
N GLY A 277 14.29 20.11 6.46
CA GLY A 277 14.26 19.90 7.91
C GLY A 277 12.96 19.24 8.38
N LEU A 278 11.81 19.64 7.82
CA LEU A 278 10.53 19.01 8.11
C LEU A 278 10.49 17.55 7.62
N SER A 279 10.94 17.26 6.39
CA SER A 279 10.97 15.90 5.85
C SER A 279 11.84 14.96 6.69
N MET A 280 13.03 15.42 7.10
CA MET A 280 13.90 14.67 8.02
C MET A 280 13.24 14.49 9.39
N GLY A 281 12.62 15.54 9.93
CA GLY A 281 11.88 15.50 11.18
C GLY A 281 10.73 14.50 11.15
N LEU A 282 10.00 14.39 10.04
CA LEU A 282 8.93 13.42 9.83
C LEU A 282 9.44 11.98 9.80
N ILE A 283 10.57 11.73 9.15
CA ILE A 283 11.20 10.39 9.12
C ILE A 283 11.61 9.97 10.53
N ILE A 284 12.37 10.84 11.23
CA ILE A 284 12.82 10.58 12.61
C ILE A 284 11.61 10.45 13.54
N GLY A 285 10.62 11.32 13.40
CA GLY A 285 9.39 11.30 14.19
C GLY A 285 8.59 10.02 13.98
N THR A 286 8.49 9.53 12.74
CA THR A 286 7.80 8.27 12.42
C THR A 286 8.54 7.07 13.01
N ILE A 287 9.86 6.99 12.84
CA ILE A 287 10.69 5.94 13.44
C ILE A 287 10.58 5.99 14.98
N GLY A 288 10.67 7.19 15.55
CA GLY A 288 10.53 7.43 16.98
C GLY A 288 9.16 6.99 17.49
N LEU A 289 8.08 7.31 16.78
CA LEU A 289 6.72 6.89 17.12
C LEU A 289 6.60 5.36 17.12
N VAL A 290 7.13 4.67 16.10
CA VAL A 290 7.11 3.20 16.06
C VAL A 290 7.90 2.62 17.24
N VAL A 291 9.17 3.02 17.41
CA VAL A 291 10.06 2.42 18.41
C VAL A 291 9.61 2.73 19.84
N LEU A 292 9.39 4.01 20.15
CA LEU A 292 8.98 4.43 21.49
C LEU A 292 7.53 4.03 21.78
N GLY A 293 6.66 4.06 20.76
CA GLY A 293 5.29 3.57 20.87
C GLY A 293 5.27 2.11 21.26
N PHE A 294 6.01 1.24 20.57
CA PHE A 294 6.07 -0.18 20.92
C PHE A 294 6.64 -0.40 22.33
N ALA A 295 7.67 0.36 22.71
CA ALA A 295 8.20 0.31 24.07
C ALA A 295 7.12 0.69 25.10
N ALA A 296 6.33 1.74 24.86
CA ALA A 296 5.22 2.15 25.72
C ALA A 296 4.10 1.09 25.79
N LEU A 297 3.76 0.44 24.66
CA LEU A 297 2.75 -0.62 24.62
C LEU A 297 3.10 -1.81 25.53
N THR A 298 4.39 -2.07 25.78
CA THR A 298 4.80 -3.14 26.71
C THR A 298 4.36 -2.91 28.16
N GLN A 299 4.07 -1.65 28.51
CA GLN A 299 3.70 -1.22 29.86
C GLN A 299 2.19 -1.17 30.08
N LEU A 300 1.39 -1.31 29.01
CA LEU A 300 -0.06 -1.23 29.11
C LEU A 300 -0.67 -2.54 29.66
N PRO A 301 -1.77 -2.44 30.43
CA PRO A 301 -2.50 -3.61 30.89
C PRO A 301 -3.04 -4.40 29.70
N LYS A 302 -3.02 -5.74 29.82
CA LYS A 302 -3.41 -6.68 28.78
C LYS A 302 -4.68 -7.37 29.17
N ASP A 303 -5.51 -7.62 28.18
CA ASP A 303 -6.72 -8.41 28.35
C ASP A 303 -6.38 -9.86 27.99
N ALA A 304 -6.17 -10.69 29.02
CA ALA A 304 -5.59 -12.03 28.86
C ALA A 304 -6.57 -13.07 28.27
N GLU A 305 -7.87 -12.79 28.27
CA GLU A 305 -8.92 -13.72 27.83
C GLU A 305 -8.91 -14.01 26.31
N TYR A 306 -8.14 -13.26 25.52
CA TYR A 306 -8.28 -13.18 24.06
C TYR A 306 -7.24 -13.99 23.27
N MET A 307 -6.35 -14.73 23.95
CA MET A 307 -5.16 -15.31 23.33
C MET A 307 -5.17 -16.83 23.18
N ALA A 308 -6.34 -17.47 23.20
CA ALA A 308 -6.47 -18.90 23.01
C ALA A 308 -6.25 -19.31 21.53
N ILE A 309 -5.01 -19.22 21.05
CA ILE A 309 -4.57 -19.97 19.88
C ILE A 309 -4.50 -21.42 20.31
N THR A 310 -5.24 -22.31 19.65
CA THR A 310 -5.07 -23.75 19.89
C THR A 310 -3.70 -24.11 19.29
N PRO A 311 -2.69 -24.46 20.10
CA PRO A 311 -1.41 -24.86 19.56
C PRO A 311 -1.62 -26.05 18.64
N LEU A 312 -0.78 -26.19 17.61
CA LEU A 312 -0.71 -27.41 16.81
C LEU A 312 -0.70 -28.59 17.78
N ASN A 313 -1.77 -29.39 17.74
CA ASN A 313 -1.78 -30.69 18.37
C ASN A 313 -0.81 -31.54 17.53
N THR A 314 0.49 -31.35 17.74
CA THR A 314 1.53 -32.24 17.23
C THR A 314 1.19 -33.57 17.85
N GLY A 315 0.57 -34.44 17.04
CA GLY A 315 -0.17 -35.59 17.52
C GLY A 315 0.59 -36.35 18.60
N ARG A 316 0.21 -36.12 19.85
CA ARG A 316 0.18 -37.20 20.83
C ARG A 316 -1.03 -38.03 20.45
N ARG A 317 -0.93 -38.71 19.29
CA ARG A 317 -1.65 -39.95 19.05
C ARG A 317 -1.27 -40.79 20.24
N GLY A 318 -2.19 -40.92 21.18
CA GLY A 318 -2.00 -41.79 22.33
C GLY A 318 -1.68 -43.17 21.79
N MET A 319 -0.43 -43.61 21.93
CA MET A 319 -0.19 -44.93 22.47
C MET A 319 -0.79 -44.93 23.88
N THR A 320 -2.08 -45.17 23.95
CA THR A 320 -2.75 -45.69 25.13
C THR A 320 -3.44 -46.98 24.69
N ASP A 321 -2.64 -47.91 24.19
CA ASP A 321 -3.00 -49.32 23.99
C ASP A 321 -2.55 -50.20 25.18
N ASP A 322 -2.30 -49.62 26.36
CA ASP A 322 -1.95 -50.38 27.57
C ASP A 322 -3.14 -50.62 28.52
N LYS A 323 -4.38 -50.46 28.05
CA LYS A 323 -5.58 -50.79 28.86
C LYS A 323 -6.38 -52.00 28.39
N ILE A 324 -5.91 -52.78 27.41
CA ILE A 324 -6.56 -54.02 26.95
C ILE A 324 -5.72 -55.28 27.28
N LEU A 325 -4.97 -55.28 28.38
CA LEU A 325 -4.23 -56.47 28.83
C LEU A 325 -4.40 -56.83 30.32
N ASN A 326 -5.46 -56.33 30.98
CA ASN A 326 -5.80 -56.75 32.34
C ASN A 326 -7.29 -57.17 32.49
N GLN A 327 -7.91 -57.67 31.43
CA GLN A 327 -9.21 -58.34 31.49
C GLN A 327 -9.26 -59.63 30.65
N ILE A 328 -8.24 -60.48 30.78
CA ILE A 328 -8.34 -61.93 30.54
C ILE A 328 -7.64 -62.62 31.71
#